data_AF-A0A930YCQ4-F1
#
_entry.id   AF-A0A930YCQ4-F1
#
_cell.length_a   1.000
_cell.length_b   1.000
_cell.length_c   1.000
_cell.angle_alpha   90.00
_cell.angle_beta   90.00
_cell.angle_gamma   90.00
#
_symmetry.space_group_name_H-M   'P 1'
#
loop_
_entity.id
_entity.type
_entity.pdbx_description
1 polymer ?
#
loop_
_entity_poly.entity_id
_entity_poly.type
_entity_poly.pdbx_seq_one_letter_code
_entity_poly.pdbx_strand_id
1 'polypeptide(L)'
;MCRSAVTTVRLSDTCPAAVSERLDERREPKVKHMTHQPKMRNKQIATVRRGSRVLVGVVSLAMAATMCSLDTASAVSGPVPAAAPKAPAAGALSSGVLSSVASTDEQPAIDPVLVSERSSRFATTVLQADGSYQTTVSLTPVNYLDGSGEWAPIDTTMVEPGSASMQDKWAAKNAAADFTALVPNDAGERPVRVSADGSWVTLQLQGLDGAPQVADSTATYTGGQVGAAGEVSY
;
A
#
# COMPACT_ATOMS: atom_id res chain seq x y z
N MET A 1 -8.30 31.68 -22.08
CA MET A 1 -7.15 30.78 -21.85
C MET A 1 -7.52 29.84 -20.70
N CYS A 2 -7.93 28.60 -21.01
CA CYS A 2 -8.22 27.59 -19.99
C CYS A 2 -6.88 27.08 -19.42
N ARG A 3 -6.70 27.16 -18.09
CA ARG A 3 -5.58 26.51 -17.42
C ARG A 3 -5.92 25.03 -17.29
N SER A 4 -5.18 24.15 -17.96
CA SER A 4 -5.26 22.72 -17.70
C SER A 4 -4.77 22.45 -16.27
N ALA A 5 -5.62 21.83 -15.46
CA ALA A 5 -5.20 21.25 -14.19
C ALA A 5 -4.60 19.86 -14.46
N VAL A 6 -3.51 19.55 -13.75
CA VAL A 6 -2.90 18.22 -13.74
C VAL A 6 -3.19 17.63 -12.37
N THR A 7 -3.80 16.44 -12.35
CA THR A 7 -4.14 15.73 -11.12
C THR A 7 -3.31 14.47 -11.04
N THR A 8 -2.61 14.30 -9.92
CA THR A 8 -1.71 13.17 -9.67
C THR A 8 -2.21 12.33 -8.50
N VAL A 9 -2.45 11.04 -8.74
CA VAL A 9 -2.64 10.05 -7.69
C VAL A 9 -1.29 9.37 -7.47
N ARG A 10 -0.72 9.57 -6.28
CA ARG A 10 0.53 8.94 -5.87
C ARG A 10 0.24 7.97 -4.73
N LEU A 11 0.61 6.71 -4.91
CA LEU A 11 0.78 5.82 -3.76
C LEU A 11 2.15 6.09 -3.16
N SER A 12 2.12 6.49 -1.89
CA SER A 12 3.29 6.73 -1.08
C SER A 12 3.32 5.71 0.04
N ASP A 13 4.49 5.13 0.30
CA ASP A 13 4.72 4.14 1.36
C ASP A 13 4.62 4.75 2.78
N THR A 14 4.38 6.06 2.86
CA THR A 14 4.10 6.78 4.11
C THR A 14 2.62 6.66 4.47
N CYS A 15 2.29 5.66 5.28
CA CYS A 15 1.05 5.65 6.05
C CYS A 15 1.14 6.73 7.15
N PRO A 16 0.15 7.62 7.33
CA PRO A 16 0.12 8.52 8.49
C PRO A 16 0.02 7.66 9.76
N ALA A 17 0.89 7.94 10.73
CA ALA A 17 1.05 7.18 11.96
C ALA A 17 -0.31 6.86 12.61
N ALA A 18 -0.61 5.56 12.72
CA ALA A 18 -1.77 5.10 13.49
C ALA A 18 -1.54 5.44 14.97
N VAL A 19 -2.51 6.13 15.56
CA VAL A 19 -2.60 6.35 17.00
C VAL A 19 -2.72 4.99 17.69
N SER A 20 -1.71 4.60 18.47
CA SER A 20 -1.77 3.45 19.37
C SER A 20 -2.80 3.70 20.47
N GLU A 21 -4.01 3.17 20.32
CA GLU A 21 -4.86 2.90 21.47
C GLU A 21 -4.40 1.62 22.17
N ARG A 22 -4.32 1.72 23.50
CA ARG A 22 -3.84 0.71 24.45
C ARG A 22 -4.66 -0.58 24.33
N LEU A 23 -3.94 -1.71 24.36
CA LEU A 23 -4.48 -3.00 24.77
C LEU A 23 -5.12 -2.87 26.16
N ASP A 24 -6.38 -3.25 26.26
CA ASP A 24 -7.03 -3.61 27.53
C ASP A 24 -7.39 -5.10 27.46
N GLU A 25 -6.70 -5.90 28.28
CA GLU A 25 -6.87 -7.35 28.41
C GLU A 25 -8.30 -7.68 28.86
N ARG A 26 -9.14 -8.15 27.93
CA ARG A 26 -10.38 -8.85 28.27
C ARG A 26 -10.21 -10.36 28.20
N ARG A 27 -10.12 -10.93 29.41
CA ARG A 27 -10.30 -12.32 29.83
C ARG A 27 -11.23 -13.13 28.92
N GLU A 28 -10.70 -14.25 28.41
CA GLU A 28 -11.46 -15.35 27.80
C GLU A 28 -12.45 -16.01 28.79
N PRO A 29 -13.68 -16.36 28.36
CA PRO A 29 -14.45 -17.39 29.02
C PRO A 29 -14.23 -18.76 28.37
N LYS A 30 -13.90 -19.75 29.22
CA LYS A 30 -13.88 -21.19 28.90
C LYS A 30 -15.21 -21.64 28.27
N VAL A 31 -15.18 -22.07 27.02
CA VAL A 31 -16.30 -22.77 26.37
C VAL A 31 -16.11 -24.28 26.55
N LYS A 32 -17.01 -24.90 27.32
CA LYS A 32 -17.12 -26.35 27.47
C LYS A 32 -17.52 -26.99 26.14
N HIS A 33 -16.80 -28.04 25.75
CA HIS A 33 -17.21 -28.97 24.71
C HIS A 33 -18.58 -29.59 25.03
N MET A 34 -19.57 -29.36 24.15
CA MET A 34 -20.80 -30.15 24.09
C MET A 34 -20.99 -30.65 22.66
N THR A 35 -20.66 -31.93 22.48
CA THR A 35 -20.97 -32.73 21.30
C THR A 35 -22.49 -32.82 21.15
N HIS A 36 -23.04 -32.27 20.07
CA HIS A 36 -24.40 -32.59 19.65
C HIS A 36 -24.43 -32.78 18.14
N GLN A 37 -24.54 -34.04 17.69
CA GLN A 37 -24.98 -34.35 16.34
C GLN A 37 -26.50 -34.18 16.25
N PRO A 38 -27.02 -33.33 15.35
CA PRO A 38 -28.41 -33.39 14.95
C PRO A 38 -28.56 -34.28 13.70
N LYS A 39 -29.26 -35.39 13.89
CA LYS A 39 -29.77 -36.26 12.82
C LYS A 39 -31.13 -35.72 12.36
N MET A 40 -31.22 -35.07 11.20
CA MET A 40 -32.50 -34.78 10.53
C MET A 40 -32.31 -34.84 9.01
N ARG A 41 -32.77 -35.90 8.36
CA ARG A 41 -34.11 -36.03 7.74
C ARG A 41 -34.33 -35.07 6.56
N ASN A 42 -34.00 -35.61 5.40
CA ASN A 42 -34.41 -35.22 4.06
C ASN A 42 -35.93 -34.94 4.01
N LYS A 43 -36.30 -33.69 3.74
CA LYS A 43 -37.63 -33.32 3.25
C LYS A 43 -37.43 -32.42 2.04
N GLN A 44 -37.72 -32.96 0.87
CA GLN A 44 -37.97 -32.18 -0.33
C GLN A 44 -39.14 -31.24 -0.04
N ILE A 45 -38.93 -29.93 -0.24
CA ILE A 45 -40.00 -28.94 -0.22
C ILE A 45 -39.98 -28.22 -1.56
N ALA A 46 -41.17 -28.21 -2.14
CA ALA A 46 -41.50 -27.80 -3.48
C ALA A 46 -41.24 -26.32 -3.75
N THR A 47 -40.85 -26.06 -5.00
CA THR A 47 -40.74 -24.76 -5.65
C THR A 47 -42.06 -23.99 -5.59
N VAL A 48 -42.09 -22.84 -4.93
CA VAL A 48 -43.17 -21.86 -5.05
C VAL A 48 -42.59 -20.57 -5.64
N ARG A 49 -42.91 -20.34 -6.92
CA ARG A 49 -42.84 -19.02 -7.55
C ARG A 49 -43.91 -18.14 -6.91
N ARG A 50 -43.54 -16.99 -6.34
CA ARG A 50 -44.43 -15.82 -6.19
C ARG A 50 -43.58 -14.56 -6.04
N GLY A 51 -43.81 -13.63 -6.96
CA GLY A 51 -43.06 -12.38 -7.08
C GLY A 51 -43.21 -11.47 -5.86
N SER A 52 -42.14 -10.75 -5.57
CA SER A 52 -42.18 -9.62 -4.65
C SER A 52 -41.87 -8.33 -5.41
N ARG A 53 -42.86 -7.45 -5.39
CA ARG A 53 -42.75 -6.06 -5.83
C ARG A 53 -41.83 -5.33 -4.84
N VAL A 54 -40.85 -4.62 -5.39
CA VAL A 54 -39.89 -3.78 -4.66
C VAL A 54 -40.63 -2.62 -4.01
N LEU A 55 -40.54 -2.51 -2.70
CA LEU A 55 -41.05 -1.38 -1.93
C LEU A 55 -39.85 -0.48 -1.62
N VAL A 56 -39.80 0.67 -2.29
CA VAL A 56 -38.78 1.72 -2.09
C VAL A 56 -39.06 2.40 -0.75
N GLY A 57 -38.23 2.13 0.25
CA GLY A 57 -38.22 2.84 1.53
C GLY A 57 -37.10 3.87 1.54
N VAL A 58 -37.46 5.15 1.39
CA VAL A 58 -36.54 6.28 1.58
C VAL A 58 -36.40 6.51 3.09
N VAL A 59 -35.23 6.19 3.64
CA VAL A 59 -34.88 6.56 5.02
C VAL A 59 -33.91 7.75 4.95
N SER A 60 -34.42 8.94 5.27
CA SER A 60 -33.60 10.14 5.44
C SER A 60 -33.04 10.14 6.87
N LEU A 61 -31.72 10.02 7.00
CA LEU A 61 -31.03 10.20 8.28
C LEU A 61 -30.24 11.51 8.25
N ALA A 62 -30.69 12.48 9.03
CA ALA A 62 -30.00 13.75 9.24
C ALA A 62 -28.81 13.52 10.18
N MET A 63 -27.60 13.86 9.73
CA MET A 63 -26.39 13.79 10.57
C MET A 63 -25.99 15.20 11.00
N ALA A 64 -25.97 15.42 12.31
CA ALA A 64 -25.53 16.65 12.95
C ALA A 64 -24.00 16.78 12.85
N ALA A 65 -23.55 17.95 12.39
CA ALA A 65 -22.14 18.31 12.29
C ALA A 65 -21.58 18.70 13.66
N THR A 66 -20.53 18.00 14.11
CA THR A 66 -19.72 18.42 15.27
C THR A 66 -18.39 18.92 14.75
N MET A 67 -18.16 20.23 14.87
CA MET A 67 -16.90 20.89 14.52
C MET A 67 -15.80 20.54 15.52
N CYS A 68 -14.62 20.15 15.03
CA CYS A 68 -13.41 20.01 15.83
C CYS A 68 -12.41 21.09 15.40
N SER A 69 -12.06 21.96 16.35
CA SER A 69 -11.09 23.05 16.19
C SER A 69 -9.66 22.48 16.09
N LEU A 70 -8.84 23.02 15.18
CA LEU A 70 -7.42 22.71 15.09
C LEU A 70 -6.60 23.68 15.96
N ASP A 71 -5.82 23.12 16.89
CA ASP A 71 -4.74 23.81 17.61
C ASP A 71 -3.47 23.82 16.75
N THR A 72 -2.99 25.01 16.44
CA THR A 72 -1.71 25.27 15.77
C THR A 72 -0.55 25.15 16.74
N ALA A 73 0.32 24.15 16.58
CA ALA A 73 1.60 24.07 17.27
C ALA A 73 2.74 24.56 16.35
N SER A 74 3.34 25.69 16.71
CA SER A 74 4.56 26.22 16.08
C SER A 74 5.79 25.48 16.63
N ALA A 75 6.59 24.86 15.74
CA ALA A 75 7.91 24.35 16.09
C ALA A 75 8.99 25.39 15.75
N VAL A 76 9.69 25.85 16.77
CA VAL A 76 10.87 26.73 16.72
C VAL A 76 12.08 25.94 16.21
N SER A 77 12.72 26.40 15.13
CA SER A 77 14.02 25.90 14.68
C SER A 77 15.13 26.78 15.25
N GLY A 78 16.02 26.20 16.06
CA GLY A 78 17.28 26.81 16.47
C GLY A 78 18.43 26.38 15.55
N PRO A 79 19.46 27.23 15.33
CA PRO A 79 20.60 26.91 14.47
C PRO A 79 21.70 26.13 15.22
N VAL A 80 22.25 25.10 14.58
CA VAL A 80 23.44 24.36 15.04
C VAL A 80 24.68 24.93 14.34
N PRO A 81 25.75 25.34 15.05
CA PRO A 81 27.00 25.77 14.41
C PRO A 81 27.84 24.58 13.95
N ALA A 82 28.28 24.62 12.68
CA ALA A 82 29.20 23.66 12.08
C ALA A 82 30.66 24.01 12.43
N ALA A 83 31.35 23.12 13.14
CA ALA A 83 32.78 23.18 13.36
C ALA A 83 33.50 22.29 12.33
N ALA A 84 34.36 22.89 11.52
CA ALA A 84 35.26 22.22 10.58
C ALA A 84 36.60 21.86 11.27
N PRO A 85 37.19 20.68 10.99
CA PRO A 85 38.61 20.48 11.18
C PRO A 85 39.38 20.48 9.85
N LYS A 86 40.50 21.21 9.88
CA LYS A 86 41.54 21.36 8.87
C LYS A 86 42.21 20.02 8.52
N ALA A 87 42.48 19.86 7.23
CA ALA A 87 43.47 18.92 6.69
C ALA A 87 44.90 19.28 7.12
N PRO A 88 45.81 18.29 7.10
CA PRO A 88 47.20 18.53 6.73
C PRO A 88 47.55 17.82 5.42
N ALA A 89 48.11 18.59 4.50
CA ALA A 89 48.85 18.11 3.34
C ALA A 89 50.28 17.75 3.74
N ALA A 90 50.82 16.65 3.18
CA ALA A 90 52.17 16.54 2.63
C ALA A 90 52.55 15.07 2.44
N GLY A 91 53.16 14.73 1.29
CA GLY A 91 54.07 13.57 1.24
C GLY A 91 54.07 12.74 -0.03
N ALA A 92 54.80 13.24 -1.04
CA ALA A 92 55.68 12.51 -1.94
C ALA A 92 55.18 11.25 -2.69
N LEU A 93 55.06 11.47 -4.00
CA LEU A 93 55.19 10.53 -5.11
C LEU A 93 56.30 9.50 -4.90
N SER A 94 55.95 8.21 -5.04
CA SER A 94 56.92 7.17 -5.41
C SER A 94 56.26 6.22 -6.42
N SER A 95 56.76 6.29 -7.65
CA SER A 95 56.40 5.42 -8.76
C SER A 95 56.91 4.00 -8.49
N GLY A 96 56.03 3.15 -7.96
CA GLY A 96 56.18 1.71 -7.99
C GLY A 96 55.12 1.14 -8.92
N VAL A 97 55.52 0.72 -10.12
CA VAL A 97 54.67 -0.03 -11.04
C VAL A 97 54.44 -1.41 -10.41
N LEU A 98 53.41 -1.51 -9.58
CA LEU A 98 52.78 -2.77 -9.28
C LEU A 98 51.75 -2.98 -10.38
N SER A 99 52.05 -3.89 -11.29
CA SER A 99 51.06 -4.51 -12.17
C SER A 99 49.99 -5.14 -11.28
N SER A 100 48.97 -4.34 -10.93
CA SER A 100 47.68 -4.84 -10.53
C SER A 100 47.15 -5.57 -11.74
N VAL A 101 47.34 -6.90 -11.75
CA VAL A 101 46.42 -7.79 -12.44
C VAL A 101 45.05 -7.49 -11.85
N ALA A 102 44.35 -6.54 -12.47
CA ALA A 102 42.92 -6.40 -12.29
C ALA A 102 42.35 -7.71 -12.80
N SER A 103 42.22 -8.68 -11.91
CA SER A 103 41.30 -9.78 -12.08
C SER A 103 39.93 -9.13 -12.17
N THR A 104 39.55 -8.74 -13.38
CA THR A 104 38.14 -8.70 -13.77
C THR A 104 37.69 -10.15 -13.84
N ASP A 105 37.68 -10.80 -12.66
CA ASP A 105 36.72 -11.86 -12.41
C ASP A 105 35.40 -11.11 -12.34
N GLU A 106 34.71 -11.05 -13.47
CA GLU A 106 33.30 -10.74 -13.53
C GLU A 106 32.59 -11.90 -12.81
N GLN A 107 32.72 -11.92 -11.48
CA GLN A 107 31.98 -12.84 -10.64
C GLN A 107 30.51 -12.53 -10.91
N PRO A 108 29.72 -13.51 -11.40
CA PRO A 108 28.31 -13.27 -11.63
C PRO A 108 27.72 -12.73 -10.32
N ALA A 109 27.18 -11.51 -10.39
CA ALA A 109 26.48 -10.92 -9.28
C ALA A 109 25.29 -11.83 -8.98
N ILE A 110 25.42 -12.67 -7.95
CA ILE A 110 24.29 -13.42 -7.43
C ILE A 110 23.41 -12.39 -6.75
N ASP A 111 22.20 -12.20 -7.29
CA ASP A 111 21.25 -11.29 -6.69
C ASP A 111 20.95 -11.72 -5.25
N PRO A 112 20.91 -10.77 -4.30
CA PRO A 112 20.61 -11.07 -2.91
C PRO A 112 19.22 -11.72 -2.80
N VAL A 113 19.14 -12.82 -2.04
CA VAL A 113 17.90 -13.60 -1.89
C VAL A 113 17.20 -13.21 -0.59
N LEU A 114 15.91 -12.89 -0.65
CA LEU A 114 15.09 -12.60 0.53
C LEU A 114 15.01 -13.82 1.46
N VAL A 115 15.21 -13.59 2.75
CA VAL A 115 15.13 -14.62 3.79
C VAL A 115 13.91 -14.32 4.65
N SER A 116 12.78 -14.93 4.28
CA SER A 116 11.48 -14.66 4.89
C SER A 116 11.48 -14.88 6.40
N GLU A 117 12.08 -15.97 6.90
CA GLU A 117 12.06 -16.28 8.35
C GLU A 117 12.88 -15.31 9.21
N ARG A 118 13.74 -14.49 8.58
CA ARG A 118 14.53 -13.44 9.22
C ARG A 118 14.05 -12.03 8.89
N SER A 119 12.99 -11.92 8.10
CA SER A 119 12.37 -10.65 7.73
C SER A 119 11.17 -10.36 8.64
N SER A 120 10.72 -9.12 8.63
CA SER A 120 9.54 -8.66 9.36
C SER A 120 8.87 -7.54 8.59
N ARG A 121 7.71 -7.08 9.08
CA ARG A 121 7.01 -5.92 8.51
C ARG A 121 7.90 -4.69 8.30
N PHE A 122 8.88 -4.47 9.19
CA PHE A 122 9.74 -3.27 9.21
C PHE A 122 11.21 -3.57 8.89
N ALA A 123 11.56 -4.82 8.54
CA ALA A 123 12.94 -5.18 8.25
C ALA A 123 13.03 -6.23 7.15
N THR A 124 13.93 -6.02 6.21
CA THR A 124 14.21 -6.95 5.11
C THR A 124 15.58 -7.56 5.36
N THR A 125 15.63 -8.88 5.46
CA THR A 125 16.89 -9.64 5.57
C THR A 125 17.14 -10.39 4.27
N VAL A 126 18.30 -10.17 3.67
CA VAL A 126 18.75 -10.87 2.47
C VAL A 126 19.99 -11.70 2.74
N LEU A 127 20.12 -12.84 2.06
CA LEU A 127 21.33 -13.63 1.96
C LEU A 127 22.17 -13.10 0.80
N GLN A 128 23.39 -12.69 1.10
CA GLN A 128 24.37 -12.19 0.15
C GLN A 128 25.10 -13.34 -0.55
N ALA A 129 25.76 -13.04 -1.67
CA ALA A 129 26.53 -14.01 -2.44
C ALA A 129 27.68 -14.67 -1.65
N ASP A 130 28.23 -13.96 -0.66
CA ASP A 130 29.29 -14.45 0.23
C ASP A 130 28.77 -15.30 1.42
N GLY A 131 27.46 -15.56 1.47
CA GLY A 131 26.80 -16.29 2.53
C GLY A 131 26.50 -15.46 3.79
N SER A 132 26.86 -14.17 3.81
CA SER A 132 26.50 -13.27 4.90
C SER A 132 25.04 -12.83 4.82
N TYR A 133 24.47 -12.42 5.95
CA TYR A 133 23.14 -11.82 6.00
C TYR A 133 23.25 -10.31 6.11
N GLN A 134 22.49 -9.59 5.29
CA GLN A 134 22.29 -8.15 5.43
C GLN A 134 20.84 -7.88 5.83
N THR A 135 20.64 -7.13 6.91
CA THR A 135 19.32 -6.69 7.35
C THR A 135 19.23 -5.18 7.22
N THR A 136 18.22 -4.72 6.49
CA THR A 136 17.86 -3.30 6.38
C THR A 136 16.59 -3.06 7.19
N VAL A 137 16.63 -2.12 8.13
CA VAL A 137 15.50 -1.77 9.01
C VAL A 137 14.92 -0.43 8.58
N SER A 138 13.59 -0.33 8.55
CA SER A 138 12.82 0.86 8.19
C SER A 138 11.89 1.31 9.32
N LEU A 139 11.55 2.59 9.32
CA LEU A 139 10.52 3.14 10.21
C LEU A 139 9.10 2.95 9.65
N THR A 140 8.98 2.72 8.34
CA THR A 140 7.71 2.40 7.68
C THR A 140 7.66 0.93 7.31
N PRO A 141 6.46 0.32 7.19
CA PRO A 141 6.34 -1.03 6.66
C PRO A 141 7.00 -1.14 5.29
N VAL A 142 7.81 -2.17 5.10
CA VAL A 142 8.50 -2.50 3.84
C VAL A 142 8.16 -3.89 3.32
N ASN A 143 7.57 -4.73 4.18
CA ASN A 143 7.09 -6.06 3.82
C ASN A 143 5.65 -6.25 4.31
N TYR A 144 4.94 -7.16 3.66
CA TYR A 144 3.63 -7.66 4.08
C TYR A 144 3.64 -9.20 4.17
N LEU A 145 2.73 -9.77 4.94
CA LEU A 145 2.52 -11.21 4.93
C LEU A 145 1.64 -11.56 3.73
N ASP A 146 2.14 -12.41 2.85
CA ASP A 146 1.38 -12.86 1.70
C ASP A 146 0.36 -13.96 2.09
N GLY A 147 -0.38 -14.46 1.09
CA GLY A 147 -1.38 -15.50 1.30
C GLY A 147 -0.82 -16.85 1.77
N SER A 148 0.50 -17.06 1.70
CA SER A 148 1.19 -18.24 2.21
C SER A 148 1.74 -18.03 3.63
N GLY A 149 1.70 -16.81 4.15
CA GLY A 149 2.26 -16.44 5.45
C GLY A 149 3.75 -16.12 5.39
N GLU A 150 4.31 -15.91 4.21
CA GLU A 150 5.68 -15.47 4.02
C GLU A 150 5.76 -13.94 3.93
N TRP A 151 6.86 -13.38 4.42
CA TRP A 151 7.14 -11.96 4.23
C TRP A 151 7.55 -11.72 2.78
N ALA A 152 6.79 -10.86 2.10
CA ALA A 152 7.07 -10.38 0.75
C ALA A 152 7.25 -8.85 0.77
N PRO A 153 8.09 -8.29 -0.11
CA PRO A 153 8.29 -6.85 -0.19
C PRO A 153 7.01 -6.15 -0.66
N ILE A 154 6.76 -4.95 -0.11
CA ILE A 154 5.71 -4.06 -0.62
C ILE A 154 6.24 -3.42 -1.92
N ASP A 155 5.49 -3.60 -2.99
CA ASP A 155 5.70 -3.01 -4.30
C ASP A 155 4.46 -2.21 -4.73
N THR A 156 4.57 -0.89 -4.60
CA THR A 156 3.53 0.07 -4.98
C THR A 156 3.64 0.53 -6.42
N THR A 157 4.53 -0.05 -7.23
CA THR A 157 4.59 0.22 -8.67
C THR A 157 3.28 -0.17 -9.34
N MET A 158 2.87 0.65 -10.31
CA MET A 158 1.66 0.47 -11.08
C MET A 158 1.94 -0.42 -12.26
N VAL A 159 1.21 -1.53 -12.32
CA VAL A 159 1.29 -2.52 -13.38
C VAL A 159 -0.07 -2.69 -14.03
N GLU A 160 -0.07 -3.22 -15.26
CA GLU A 160 -1.32 -3.55 -15.94
C GLU A 160 -2.14 -4.56 -15.12
N PRO A 161 -3.48 -4.44 -15.13
CA PRO A 161 -4.34 -5.42 -14.50
C PRO A 161 -4.20 -6.79 -15.21
N GLY A 162 -4.15 -7.87 -14.43
CA GLY A 162 -3.76 -9.20 -14.95
C GLY A 162 -4.76 -9.91 -15.88
N SER A 163 -5.97 -9.39 -16.08
CA SER A 163 -6.96 -9.99 -16.99
C SER A 163 -7.53 -8.97 -17.97
N ALA A 164 -7.84 -9.40 -19.20
CA ALA A 164 -8.46 -8.55 -20.22
C ALA A 164 -9.76 -7.89 -19.73
N SER A 165 -10.59 -8.63 -18.98
CA SER A 165 -11.83 -8.09 -18.41
C SER A 165 -11.62 -7.02 -17.33
N MET A 166 -10.46 -7.02 -16.67
CA MET A 166 -10.06 -5.92 -15.79
C MET A 166 -9.46 -4.76 -16.58
N GLN A 167 -8.68 -5.04 -17.63
CA GLN A 167 -8.07 -4.02 -18.50
C GLN A 167 -9.10 -3.15 -19.24
N ASP A 168 -10.30 -3.66 -19.51
CA ASP A 168 -11.39 -2.85 -20.05
C ASP A 168 -11.82 -1.71 -19.09
N LYS A 169 -11.64 -1.92 -17.78
CA LYS A 169 -12.17 -1.03 -16.74
C LYS A 169 -11.09 -0.25 -16.00
N TRP A 170 -9.94 -0.88 -15.82
CA TRP A 170 -8.84 -0.43 -14.98
C TRP A 170 -7.59 -0.26 -15.83
N ALA A 171 -6.94 0.89 -15.67
CA ALA A 171 -5.69 1.20 -16.33
C ALA A 171 -4.50 0.54 -15.63
N ALA A 172 -4.54 0.49 -14.30
CA ALA A 172 -3.44 -0.04 -13.50
C ALA A 172 -3.90 -0.58 -12.14
N LYS A 173 -3.03 -1.39 -11.55
CA LYS A 173 -3.07 -1.80 -10.16
C LYS A 173 -1.66 -1.75 -9.53
N ASN A 174 -1.55 -1.70 -8.21
CA ASN A 174 -0.24 -1.93 -7.58
C ASN A 174 0.24 -3.37 -7.81
N ALA A 175 1.56 -3.55 -7.87
CA ALA A 175 2.19 -4.85 -8.13
C ALA A 175 1.98 -5.84 -6.99
N ALA A 176 2.36 -5.49 -5.75
CA ALA A 176 2.26 -6.36 -4.58
C ALA A 176 2.16 -5.58 -3.26
N ALA A 177 1.11 -5.80 -2.47
CA ALA A 177 0.98 -5.27 -1.09
C ALA A 177 -0.10 -6.04 -0.33
N ASP A 178 -0.32 -5.69 0.94
CA ASP A 178 -1.49 -6.13 1.74
C ASP A 178 -2.80 -5.44 1.34
N PHE A 179 -2.73 -4.50 0.39
CA PHE A 179 -3.88 -3.85 -0.22
C PHE A 179 -3.80 -3.88 -1.75
N THR A 180 -4.94 -3.67 -2.41
CA THR A 180 -5.04 -3.47 -3.84
C THR A 180 -5.58 -2.08 -4.12
N ALA A 181 -4.84 -1.27 -4.86
CA ALA A 181 -5.30 -0.04 -5.49
C ALA A 181 -5.62 -0.32 -6.95
N LEU A 182 -6.83 0.04 -7.39
CA LEU A 182 -7.27 -0.05 -8.78
C LEU A 182 -7.51 1.35 -9.32
N VAL A 183 -6.79 1.68 -10.38
CA VAL A 183 -6.85 2.96 -11.09
C VAL A 183 -7.71 2.78 -12.34
N PRO A 184 -8.82 3.52 -12.51
CA PRO A 184 -9.75 3.31 -13.63
C PRO A 184 -9.23 3.87 -14.96
N ASN A 185 -9.69 3.32 -16.07
CA ASN A 185 -9.47 3.92 -17.40
C ASN A 185 -10.23 5.24 -17.60
N ASP A 186 -11.22 5.52 -16.77
CA ASP A 186 -11.98 6.75 -16.77
C ASP A 186 -12.33 7.10 -15.32
N ALA A 187 -11.64 8.11 -14.78
CA ALA A 187 -11.83 8.52 -13.40
C ALA A 187 -13.05 9.42 -13.19
N GLY A 188 -13.67 9.92 -14.27
CA GLY A 188 -14.91 10.70 -14.22
C GLY A 188 -16.14 9.81 -14.08
N GLU A 189 -16.10 8.60 -14.64
CA GLU A 189 -17.20 7.62 -14.55
C GLU A 189 -17.01 6.57 -13.46
N ARG A 190 -15.76 6.25 -13.11
CA ARG A 190 -15.45 5.20 -12.13
C ARG A 190 -14.51 5.73 -11.07
N PRO A 191 -14.72 5.40 -9.79
CA PRO A 191 -13.82 5.84 -8.76
C PRO A 191 -12.55 5.00 -8.74
N VAL A 192 -11.45 5.60 -8.27
CA VAL A 192 -10.29 4.85 -7.78
C VAL A 192 -10.75 3.98 -6.62
N ARG A 193 -10.38 2.71 -6.61
CA ARG A 193 -10.75 1.78 -5.53
C ARG A 193 -9.52 1.33 -4.78
N VAL A 194 -9.56 1.37 -3.46
CA VAL A 194 -8.54 0.79 -2.59
C VAL A 194 -9.22 -0.26 -1.72
N SER A 195 -8.70 -1.48 -1.73
CA SER A 195 -9.25 -2.60 -0.95
C SER A 195 -8.17 -3.29 -0.13
N ALA A 196 -8.49 -3.62 1.12
CA ALA A 196 -7.65 -4.38 2.03
C ALA A 196 -8.55 -5.24 2.93
N ASP A 197 -8.14 -6.46 3.25
CA ASP A 197 -8.86 -7.36 4.17
C ASP A 197 -10.37 -7.50 3.90
N GLY A 198 -10.75 -7.59 2.62
CA GLY A 198 -12.14 -7.71 2.18
C GLY A 198 -12.98 -6.43 2.28
N SER A 199 -12.44 -5.36 2.86
CA SER A 199 -13.03 -4.03 2.90
C SER A 199 -12.52 -3.17 1.74
N TRP A 200 -13.27 -2.13 1.37
CA TRP A 200 -12.81 -1.17 0.37
C TRP A 200 -13.31 0.24 0.60
N VAL A 201 -12.55 1.19 0.07
CA VAL A 201 -12.94 2.58 -0.09
C VAL A 201 -12.84 2.96 -1.56
N THR A 202 -13.62 3.95 -1.96
CA THR A 202 -13.59 4.49 -3.31
C THR A 202 -13.38 6.00 -3.26
N LEU A 203 -12.64 6.53 -4.24
CA LEU A 203 -12.39 7.95 -4.42
C LEU A 203 -12.79 8.33 -5.84
N GLN A 204 -13.93 9.01 -5.97
CA GLN A 204 -14.34 9.58 -7.25
C GLN A 204 -13.49 10.81 -7.55
N LEU A 205 -13.03 10.96 -8.79
CA LEU A 205 -12.35 12.18 -9.23
C LEU A 205 -13.29 12.92 -10.20
N GLN A 206 -13.58 14.19 -9.95
CA GLN A 206 -14.59 14.91 -10.72
C GLN A 206 -13.96 15.78 -11.82
N GLY A 207 -14.63 15.83 -12.97
CA GLY A 207 -14.18 16.63 -14.11
C GLY A 207 -12.90 16.11 -14.76
N LEU A 208 -12.52 14.86 -14.50
CA LEU A 208 -11.49 14.14 -15.23
C LEU A 208 -12.12 13.31 -16.33
N ASP A 209 -11.43 13.21 -17.45
CA ASP A 209 -11.81 12.40 -18.60
C ASP A 209 -10.60 11.60 -19.12
N GLY A 210 -10.90 10.40 -19.64
CA GLY A 210 -9.91 9.54 -20.28
C GLY A 210 -8.97 8.79 -19.34
N ALA A 211 -8.08 8.03 -19.98
CA ALA A 211 -7.14 7.12 -19.32
C ALA A 211 -5.95 7.88 -18.71
N PRO A 212 -5.45 7.44 -17.55
CA PRO A 212 -4.29 8.06 -16.93
C PRO A 212 -3.00 7.73 -17.69
N GLN A 213 -2.00 8.59 -17.52
CA GLN A 213 -0.61 8.26 -17.77
C GLN A 213 -0.03 7.60 -16.51
N VAL A 214 0.52 6.40 -16.66
CA VAL A 214 1.02 5.59 -15.55
C VAL A 214 2.54 5.53 -15.59
N ALA A 215 3.19 5.82 -14.46
CA ALA A 215 4.64 5.73 -14.28
C ALA A 215 4.98 5.43 -12.82
N ASP A 216 5.82 4.43 -12.57
CA ASP A 216 6.21 3.97 -11.24
C ASP A 216 4.98 3.76 -10.34
N SER A 217 4.92 4.37 -9.15
CA SER A 217 3.76 4.32 -8.23
C SER A 217 2.71 5.40 -8.49
N THR A 218 2.72 6.03 -9.66
CA THR A 218 1.93 7.23 -9.97
C THR A 218 1.03 7.04 -11.19
N ALA A 219 -0.22 7.48 -11.06
CA ALA A 219 -1.16 7.63 -12.18
C ALA A 219 -1.59 9.10 -12.29
N THR A 220 -1.46 9.66 -13.48
CA THR A 220 -1.73 11.08 -13.75
C THR A 220 -2.87 11.22 -14.75
N TYR A 221 -3.90 11.97 -14.37
CA TYR A 221 -4.98 12.36 -15.26
C TYR A 221 -4.83 13.83 -15.63
N THR A 222 -5.19 14.14 -16.87
CA THR A 222 -5.31 15.52 -17.35
C THR A 222 -6.74 16.01 -17.16
N GLY A 223 -6.91 17.26 -16.69
CA GLY A 223 -8.23 17.86 -16.48
C GLY A 223 -8.63 17.99 -15.00
N GLY A 224 -9.80 18.58 -14.75
CA GLY A 224 -10.59 18.46 -13.52
C GLY A 224 -10.10 19.08 -12.19
N GLN A 225 -10.94 18.91 -11.17
CA GLN A 225 -10.67 19.19 -9.76
C GLN A 225 -10.92 17.91 -8.94
N VAL A 226 -10.00 17.55 -8.04
CA VAL A 226 -10.22 16.41 -7.14
C VAL A 226 -11.33 16.74 -6.15
N GLY A 227 -12.38 15.90 -6.11
CA GLY A 227 -13.42 15.96 -5.09
C GLY A 227 -13.56 14.58 -4.45
N ALA A 228 -13.05 14.38 -3.23
CA ALA A 228 -13.18 13.10 -2.54
C ALA A 228 -14.64 12.87 -2.13
N ALA A 229 -15.35 11.98 -2.84
CA ALA A 229 -16.59 11.39 -2.36
C ALA A 229 -16.25 10.04 -1.71
N GLY A 230 -16.27 9.99 -0.38
CA GLY A 230 -16.04 8.76 0.37
C GLY A 230 -17.35 8.02 0.61
N GLU A 231 -17.59 6.92 -0.11
CA GLU A 231 -18.58 5.91 0.27
C GLU A 231 -17.85 4.73 0.91
N VAL A 232 -18.18 4.43 2.17
CA VAL A 232 -17.67 3.27 2.90
C VAL A 232 -18.83 2.26 2.99
N SER A 233 -18.75 1.19 2.21
CA SER A 233 -19.70 0.07 2.32
C SER A 233 -19.11 -0.96 3.29
N TYR A 234 -19.85 -1.29 4.35
CA TYR A 234 -19.53 -2.36 5.31
C TYR A 234 -20.26 -3.65 4.96
#